data_AF-H7FSY6-F1
#
_entry.id   AF-H7FSY6-F1
#
_cell.length_a   1.000
_cell.length_b   1.000
_cell.length_c   1.000
_cell.angle_alpha   90.00
_cell.angle_beta   90.00
_cell.angle_gamma   90.00
#
_symmetry.space_group_name_H-M   'P 1'
#
loop_
_entity.id
_entity.type
_entity.pdbx_description
1 polymer ?
#
loop_
_entity_poly.entity_id
_entity_poly.type
_entity_poly.pdbx_seq_one_letter_code
_entity_poly.pdbx_strand_id
1 'polypeptide(L)'
;MKSFPIINNEELLNCFNRLNELYINDKRKILEAAEIATIGQINQLTISADSIENQITIIKNRIKRTADRSGQNLLIRIIEELFTALLANGAIGVSSINFIDNSFFSLADNSKIQYNQSNKWFWIWQISVEGNELEINIGLRDKTYTPSVIVPDYVLQYIQQGIIAFNYNRNAAALALMSIALEGTLKDILDSPAYFNRYGTPTQANYEIKNMNIFPETNGFRIEFPQPMPTLHSLYLPNNGGPTHHTVRVKRLIKRGIPFIEIRDVNEILDFWSSDTVVNPSVMRINGLGTAIDIARNHARILSPVDLPLDLDEIIQSIRNKLIHLSGVNLAQQVTTDAGLITLEDFIKDKNKVSDTVFSIGETINNLYTKLMNGTL
;
A
#
# COMPACT_ATOMS: atom_id res chain seq x y z
N MET A 1 17.95 9.04 1.91
CA MET A 1 16.92 8.00 2.13
C MET A 1 15.67 8.70 2.63
N LYS A 2 14.49 8.48 2.02
CA LYS A 2 13.24 9.19 2.38
C LYS A 2 12.24 8.31 3.16
N SER A 3 12.51 7.01 3.34
CA SER A 3 11.59 6.04 3.93
C SER A 3 11.50 6.04 5.45
N PHE A 4 12.41 6.72 6.14
CA PHE A 4 12.33 6.88 7.59
C PHE A 4 11.63 8.20 7.93
N PRO A 5 10.80 8.23 8.98
CA PRO A 5 10.33 9.50 9.54
C PRO A 5 11.53 10.32 10.03
N ILE A 6 11.30 11.60 10.28
CA ILE A 6 12.33 12.50 10.79
C ILE A 6 12.60 12.11 12.25
N ILE A 7 13.84 11.68 12.53
CA ILE A 7 14.28 11.33 13.88
C ILE A 7 14.97 12.55 14.48
N ASN A 8 14.61 12.90 15.73
CA ASN A 8 15.22 14.04 16.40
C ASN A 8 16.71 13.77 16.71
N ASN A 9 17.49 14.84 16.85
CA ASN A 9 18.95 14.73 17.03
C ASN A 9 19.32 14.02 18.33
N GLU A 10 18.57 14.28 19.40
CA GLU A 10 18.80 13.65 20.71
C GLU A 10 18.72 12.13 20.61
N GLU A 11 17.70 11.60 19.93
CA GLU A 11 17.52 10.17 19.79
C GLU A 11 18.56 9.52 18.87
N LEU A 12 18.99 10.21 17.80
CA LEU A 12 20.11 9.76 16.99
C LEU A 12 21.39 9.61 17.84
N LEU A 13 21.65 10.57 18.73
CA LEU A 13 22.78 10.52 19.63
C LEU A 13 22.63 9.45 20.71
N ASN A 14 21.43 9.28 21.27
CA ASN A 14 21.15 8.25 22.26
C ASN A 14 21.39 6.86 21.68
N CYS A 15 20.87 6.61 20.48
CA CYS A 15 21.13 5.37 19.74
C CYS A 15 22.63 5.15 19.50
N PHE A 16 23.35 6.16 19.02
CA PHE A 16 24.79 6.04 18.80
C PHE A 16 25.57 5.81 20.11
N ASN A 17 25.20 6.46 21.21
CA ASN A 17 25.85 6.26 22.51
C ASN A 17 25.61 4.85 23.04
N ARG A 18 24.38 4.30 22.93
CA ARG A 18 24.07 2.91 23.29
C ARG A 18 24.98 1.92 22.55
N LEU A 19 25.16 2.13 21.25
CA LEU A 19 26.06 1.31 20.43
C LEU A 19 27.53 1.51 20.82
N ASN A 20 27.95 2.73 21.12
CA ASN A 20 29.31 3.01 21.58
C ASN A 20 29.63 2.34 22.93
N GLU A 21 28.67 2.31 23.84
CA GLU A 21 28.77 1.62 25.12
C GLU A 21 28.78 0.10 24.94
N LEU A 22 27.93 -0.43 24.04
CA LEU A 22 27.91 -1.84 23.71
C LEU A 22 29.25 -2.34 23.17
N TYR A 23 29.91 -1.54 22.33
CA TYR A 23 31.23 -1.84 21.76
C TYR A 23 32.40 -1.27 22.59
N ILE A 24 32.23 -1.03 23.89
CA ILE A 24 33.29 -0.42 24.72
C ILE A 24 34.63 -1.16 24.68
N ASN A 25 34.59 -2.49 24.53
CA ASN A 25 35.77 -3.35 24.44
C ASN A 25 36.31 -3.50 23.01
N ASP A 26 35.59 -3.01 22.00
CA ASP A 26 35.96 -3.13 20.57
C ASP A 26 35.46 -1.93 19.75
N LYS A 27 35.77 -0.72 20.24
CA LYS A 27 35.38 0.54 19.59
C LYS A 27 35.91 0.69 18.16
N ARG A 28 36.97 -0.05 17.82
CA ARG A 28 37.52 -0.07 16.46
C ARG A 28 36.50 -0.53 15.42
N LYS A 29 35.59 -1.45 15.78
CA LYS A 29 34.50 -1.89 14.89
C LYS A 29 33.57 -0.76 14.47
N ILE A 30 33.33 0.22 15.33
CA ILE A 30 32.54 1.42 14.99
C ILE A 30 33.25 2.24 13.92
N LEU A 31 34.57 2.39 14.02
CA LEU A 31 35.36 3.14 13.03
C LEU A 31 35.39 2.41 11.67
N GLU A 32 35.61 1.08 11.68
CA GLU A 32 35.59 0.24 10.47
C GLU A 32 34.23 0.31 9.77
N ALA A 33 33.13 0.17 10.52
CA ALA A 33 31.78 0.28 9.97
C ALA A 33 31.49 1.70 9.42
N ALA A 34 31.98 2.75 10.08
CA ALA A 34 31.78 4.13 9.63
C ALA A 34 32.59 4.48 8.38
N GLU A 35 33.80 3.92 8.23
CA GLU A 35 34.57 4.00 6.99
C GLU A 35 33.80 3.35 5.84
N ILE A 36 33.33 2.11 6.03
CA ILE A 36 32.54 1.38 5.02
C ILE A 36 31.24 2.13 4.65
N ALA A 37 30.49 2.61 5.64
CA ALA A 37 29.23 3.33 5.45
C ALA A 37 29.37 4.64 4.65
N THR A 38 30.59 5.19 4.58
CA THR A 38 30.90 6.45 3.90
C THR A 38 31.73 6.30 2.63
N ILE A 39 32.02 5.07 2.19
CA ILE A 39 32.69 4.79 0.92
C ILE A 39 31.98 5.53 -0.22
N GLY A 40 32.76 6.20 -1.07
CA GLY A 40 32.26 6.93 -2.24
C GLY A 40 31.61 8.28 -1.94
N GLN A 41 31.61 8.73 -0.68
CA GLN A 41 31.16 10.08 -0.31
C GLN A 41 32.33 11.08 -0.38
N ILE A 42 32.02 12.35 -0.72
CA ILE A 42 33.01 13.44 -0.76
C ILE A 42 33.80 13.58 0.55
N ASN A 43 33.13 13.34 1.68
CA ASN A 43 33.73 13.38 3.00
C ASN A 43 33.79 11.99 3.62
N GLN A 44 34.42 11.02 2.95
CA GLN A 44 34.61 9.68 3.50
C GLN A 44 35.33 9.75 4.86
N LEU A 45 34.91 8.92 5.82
CA LEU A 45 35.62 8.71 7.07
C LEU A 45 36.74 7.71 6.82
N THR A 46 37.94 8.01 7.32
CA THR A 46 39.09 7.11 7.26
C THR A 46 39.65 6.91 8.64
N ILE A 47 40.08 5.67 8.93
CA ILE A 47 40.76 5.38 10.19
C ILE A 47 42.14 6.01 10.14
N SER A 48 42.40 6.96 11.05
CA SER A 48 43.66 7.69 11.13
C SER A 48 44.47 7.28 12.36
N ALA A 49 45.68 7.85 12.49
CA ALA A 49 46.53 7.68 13.67
C ALA A 49 46.05 8.48 14.91
N ASP A 50 44.97 9.26 14.80
CA ASP A 50 44.38 9.97 15.94
C ASP A 50 43.73 9.00 16.94
N SER A 51 43.48 9.44 18.17
CA SER A 51 42.85 8.62 19.19
C SER A 51 41.45 8.15 18.76
N ILE A 52 41.09 6.93 19.17
CA ILE A 52 39.77 6.34 18.87
C ILE A 52 38.64 7.26 19.37
N GLU A 53 38.78 7.86 20.55
CA GLU A 53 37.77 8.76 21.13
C GLU A 53 37.59 10.04 20.31
N ASN A 54 38.66 10.61 19.77
CA ASN A 54 38.57 11.78 18.87
C ASN A 54 37.83 11.40 17.58
N GLN A 55 38.16 10.25 16.99
CA GLN A 55 37.51 9.77 15.77
C GLN A 55 36.02 9.46 16.00
N ILE A 56 35.66 8.87 17.13
CA ILE A 56 34.26 8.68 17.55
C ILE A 56 33.55 10.02 17.74
N THR A 57 34.22 11.01 18.31
CA THR A 57 33.67 12.37 18.47
C THR A 57 33.38 13.01 17.11
N ILE A 58 34.24 12.81 16.10
CA ILE A 58 34.00 13.27 14.73
C ILE A 58 32.74 12.60 14.16
N ILE A 59 32.58 11.28 14.31
CA ILE A 59 31.38 10.55 13.88
C ILE A 59 30.14 11.11 14.57
N LYS A 60 30.19 11.27 15.90
CA LYS A 60 29.10 11.85 16.71
C LYS A 60 28.71 13.24 16.21
N ASN A 61 29.67 14.11 15.90
CA ASN A 61 29.41 15.45 15.37
C ASN A 61 28.79 15.43 13.96
N ARG A 62 29.10 14.42 13.14
CA ARG A 62 28.44 14.25 11.83
C ARG A 62 27.02 13.74 11.98
N ILE A 63 26.76 12.83 12.92
CA ILE A 63 25.42 12.34 13.24
C ILE A 63 24.51 13.49 13.72
N LYS A 64 25.07 14.47 14.43
CA LYS A 64 24.33 15.68 14.86
C LYS A 64 23.78 16.54 13.73
N ARG A 65 24.27 16.38 12.50
CA ARG A 65 23.86 17.22 11.38
C ARG A 65 22.47 16.82 10.91
N THR A 66 21.50 17.70 11.13
CA THR A 66 20.10 17.49 10.75
C THR A 66 19.77 17.97 9.34
N ALA A 67 20.61 18.84 8.75
CA ALA A 67 20.46 19.29 7.37
C ALA A 67 20.36 18.07 6.42
N ASP A 68 19.31 18.05 5.61
CA ASP A 68 19.02 17.05 4.58
C ASP A 68 18.98 15.59 5.07
N ARG A 69 18.68 15.37 6.36
CA ARG A 69 18.69 14.04 7.02
C ARG A 69 20.06 13.33 6.91
N SER A 70 21.14 14.07 6.70
CA SER A 70 22.49 13.52 6.46
C SER A 70 23.02 12.71 7.65
N GLY A 71 22.87 13.23 8.88
CA GLY A 71 23.29 12.52 10.10
C GLY A 71 22.48 11.25 10.38
N GLN A 72 21.15 11.30 10.20
CA GLN A 72 20.27 10.13 10.30
C GLN A 72 20.66 9.04 9.28
N ASN A 73 20.86 9.45 8.03
CA ASN A 73 21.27 8.54 6.96
C ASN A 73 22.63 7.89 7.24
N LEU A 74 23.57 8.64 7.80
CA LEU A 74 24.89 8.13 8.20
C LEU A 74 24.75 7.08 9.31
N LEU A 75 24.02 7.39 10.39
CA LEU A 75 23.87 6.46 11.51
C LEU A 75 23.19 5.15 11.10
N ILE A 76 22.12 5.22 10.30
CA ILE A 76 21.44 4.02 9.78
C ILE A 76 22.42 3.12 9.02
N ARG A 77 23.27 3.69 8.15
CA ARG A 77 24.28 2.91 7.42
C ARG A 77 25.34 2.32 8.34
N ILE A 78 25.80 3.08 9.35
CA ILE A 78 26.77 2.58 10.34
C ILE A 78 26.19 1.37 11.07
N ILE A 79 24.92 1.42 11.49
CA ILE A 79 24.24 0.31 12.17
C ILE A 79 24.16 -0.91 11.26
N GLU A 80 23.76 -0.71 10.00
CA GLU A 80 23.68 -1.77 9.01
C GLU A 80 25.05 -2.44 8.74
N GLU A 81 26.13 -1.65 8.64
CA GLU A 81 27.49 -2.18 8.48
C GLU A 81 28.01 -2.86 9.75
N LEU A 82 27.74 -2.30 10.92
CA LEU A 82 28.11 -2.90 12.21
C LEU A 82 27.51 -4.29 12.37
N PHE A 83 26.22 -4.45 12.06
CA PHE A 83 25.56 -5.74 12.19
C PHE A 83 26.08 -6.74 11.14
N THR A 84 26.31 -6.28 9.91
CA THR A 84 26.92 -7.11 8.86
C THR A 84 28.30 -7.63 9.31
N ALA A 85 29.14 -6.75 9.89
CA ALA A 85 30.45 -7.11 10.41
C ALA A 85 30.37 -8.02 11.64
N LEU A 86 29.39 -7.79 12.53
CA LEU A 86 29.14 -8.63 13.71
C LEU A 86 28.80 -10.07 13.31
N LEU A 87 27.93 -10.25 12.32
CA LEU A 87 27.57 -11.59 11.83
C LEU A 87 28.74 -12.29 11.13
N ALA A 88 29.58 -11.56 10.41
CA ALA A 88 30.69 -12.14 9.67
C ALA A 88 31.91 -12.46 10.54
N ASN A 89 32.27 -11.56 11.46
CA ASN A 89 33.56 -11.57 12.16
C ASN A 89 33.44 -11.64 13.69
N GLY A 90 32.23 -11.49 14.24
CA GLY A 90 32.01 -11.30 15.67
C GLY A 90 32.54 -9.95 16.18
N ALA A 91 32.32 -9.69 17.46
CA ALA A 91 32.91 -8.58 18.20
C ALA A 91 33.04 -8.95 19.68
N ILE A 92 34.06 -8.39 20.36
CA ILE A 92 34.35 -8.75 21.75
C ILE A 92 33.24 -8.24 22.67
N GLY A 93 32.54 -9.17 23.33
CA GLY A 93 31.49 -8.85 24.31
C GLY A 93 30.15 -8.39 23.72
N VAL A 94 29.96 -8.51 22.41
CA VAL A 94 28.72 -8.10 21.72
C VAL A 94 28.02 -9.32 21.12
N SER A 95 26.79 -9.57 21.55
CA SER A 95 25.91 -10.57 20.92
C SER A 95 24.97 -9.92 19.90
N SER A 96 24.45 -10.70 18.97
CA SER A 96 23.45 -10.22 17.99
C SER A 96 22.15 -9.75 18.65
N ILE A 97 21.73 -10.41 19.74
CA ILE A 97 20.55 -10.03 20.53
C ILE A 97 20.79 -8.67 21.20
N ASN A 98 21.89 -8.51 21.93
CA ASN A 98 22.22 -7.25 22.59
C ASN A 98 22.38 -6.10 21.58
N PHE A 99 22.93 -6.38 20.40
CA PHE A 99 23.03 -5.40 19.32
C PHE A 99 21.65 -4.88 18.90
N ILE A 100 20.70 -5.78 18.67
CA ILE A 100 19.33 -5.45 18.25
C ILE A 100 18.57 -4.70 19.33
N ASP A 101 18.74 -5.09 20.59
CA ASP A 101 18.13 -4.41 21.74
C ASP A 101 18.65 -2.99 21.91
N ASN A 102 19.82 -2.66 21.37
CA ASN A 102 20.40 -1.31 21.39
C ASN A 102 20.23 -0.54 20.06
N SER A 103 19.82 -1.21 18.99
CA SER A 103 19.68 -0.67 17.63
C SER A 103 18.26 -0.16 17.36
N PHE A 104 17.82 0.80 18.16
CA PHE A 104 16.51 1.43 18.00
C PHE A 104 16.55 2.95 18.18
N PHE A 105 15.50 3.60 17.67
CA PHE A 105 15.17 5.00 17.87
C PHE A 105 13.79 5.10 18.52
N SER A 106 13.72 5.67 19.71
CA SER A 106 12.47 6.00 20.39
C SER A 106 11.82 7.21 19.71
N LEU A 107 10.56 7.08 19.34
CA LEU A 107 9.76 8.16 18.77
C LEU A 107 8.66 8.57 19.76
N ALA A 108 7.91 9.60 19.39
CA ALA A 108 6.70 9.97 20.13
C ALA A 108 5.63 8.87 20.05
N ASP A 109 4.61 9.01 20.90
CA ASP A 109 3.38 8.20 20.88
C ASP A 109 3.62 6.68 21.05
N ASN A 110 4.54 6.30 21.94
CA ASN A 110 4.91 4.91 22.23
C ASN A 110 5.27 4.11 20.97
N SER A 111 5.97 4.76 20.04
CA SER A 111 6.50 4.10 18.85
C SER A 111 8.02 4.12 18.84
N LYS A 112 8.62 3.13 18.17
CA LYS A 112 10.06 3.03 17.99
C LYS A 112 10.37 2.52 16.59
N ILE A 113 11.55 2.88 16.09
CA ILE A 113 12.13 2.26 14.91
C ILE A 113 13.22 1.32 15.37
N GLN A 114 13.15 0.05 15.01
CA GLN A 114 14.09 -0.96 15.48
C GLN A 114 14.66 -1.77 14.32
N TYR A 115 15.96 -2.05 14.40
CA TYR A 115 16.64 -2.97 13.49
C TYR A 115 16.51 -4.40 13.98
N ASN A 116 16.31 -5.37 13.09
CA ASN A 116 16.05 -6.76 13.48
C ASN A 116 17.12 -7.75 12.98
N GLN A 117 16.96 -9.03 13.37
CA GLN A 117 17.87 -10.12 13.02
C GLN A 117 17.94 -10.41 11.51
N SER A 118 16.90 -10.02 10.75
CA SER A 118 16.81 -10.24 9.31
C SER A 118 17.38 -9.08 8.48
N ASN A 119 18.23 -8.23 9.07
CA ASN A 119 18.82 -7.05 8.44
C ASN A 119 17.80 -5.98 7.99
N LYS A 120 16.63 -5.93 8.63
CA LYS A 120 15.52 -5.06 8.26
C LYS A 120 15.22 -4.05 9.37
N TRP A 121 14.77 -2.88 8.96
CA TRP A 121 14.23 -1.86 9.84
C TRP A 121 12.71 -1.95 9.88
N PHE A 122 12.16 -1.89 11.09
CA PHE A 122 10.73 -1.86 11.35
C PHE A 122 10.35 -0.60 12.10
N TRP A 123 9.18 -0.04 11.79
CA TRP A 123 8.48 0.87 12.66
C TRP A 123 7.50 0.06 13.50
N ILE A 124 7.68 0.15 14.81
CA ILE A 124 6.94 -0.58 15.82
C ILE A 124 6.10 0.44 16.58
N TRP A 125 4.78 0.22 16.63
CA TRP A 125 3.87 1.01 17.46
C TRP A 125 3.25 0.13 18.53
N GLN A 126 3.21 0.63 19.75
CA GLN A 126 2.49 0.00 20.84
C GLN A 126 1.04 0.49 20.86
N ILE A 127 0.10 -0.45 20.95
CA ILE A 127 -1.31 -0.18 21.15
C ILE A 127 -1.78 -0.84 22.45
N SER A 128 -2.62 -0.14 23.21
CA SER A 128 -3.19 -0.67 24.46
C SER A 128 -4.67 -0.97 24.26
N VAL A 129 -5.02 -2.24 24.46
CA VAL A 129 -6.37 -2.79 24.28
C VAL A 129 -6.77 -3.47 25.59
N GLU A 130 -7.69 -2.86 26.32
CA GLU A 130 -8.27 -3.41 27.56
C GLU A 130 -7.23 -3.92 28.59
N GLY A 131 -6.07 -3.25 28.67
CA GLY A 131 -4.99 -3.59 29.59
C GLY A 131 -3.93 -4.54 29.02
N ASN A 132 -4.11 -5.03 27.80
CA ASN A 132 -3.07 -5.73 27.04
C ASN A 132 -2.30 -4.76 26.15
N GLU A 133 -0.98 -4.91 26.10
CA GLU A 133 -0.12 -4.19 25.16
C GLU A 133 0.16 -5.08 23.96
N LEU A 134 -0.16 -4.59 22.77
CA LEU A 134 0.13 -5.24 21.49
C LEU A 134 1.06 -4.36 20.66
N GLU A 135 1.83 -4.98 19.78
CA GLU A 135 2.75 -4.28 18.88
C GLU A 135 2.33 -4.45 17.43
N ILE A 136 2.25 -3.35 16.69
CA ILE A 136 2.10 -3.35 15.23
C ILE A 136 3.47 -3.07 14.62
N ASN A 137 3.94 -3.99 13.77
CA ASN A 137 5.28 -3.95 13.17
C ASN A 137 5.19 -3.80 11.65
N ILE A 138 5.66 -2.66 11.10
CA ILE A 138 5.67 -2.41 9.66
C ILE A 138 7.10 -2.24 9.15
N GLY A 139 7.45 -2.93 8.07
CA GLY A 139 8.76 -2.85 7.45
C GLY A 139 9.03 -1.48 6.82
N LEU A 140 10.16 -0.86 7.17
CA LEU A 140 10.62 0.41 6.58
C LEU A 140 11.64 0.19 5.47
N ARG A 141 12.62 -0.68 5.74
CA ARG A 141 13.79 -0.83 4.89
C ARG A 141 14.42 -2.19 5.02
N ASP A 142 14.94 -2.66 3.91
CA ASP A 142 15.83 -3.80 3.83
C ASP A 142 17.10 -3.41 3.06
N LYS A 143 18.27 -3.59 3.69
CA LYS A 143 19.56 -3.27 3.07
C LYS A 143 19.84 -4.14 1.83
N THR A 144 19.30 -5.36 1.77
CA THR A 144 19.67 -6.31 0.70
C THR A 144 18.94 -6.05 -0.62
N TYR A 145 17.94 -5.17 -0.65
CA TYR A 145 17.12 -4.91 -1.84
C TYR A 145 17.36 -3.53 -2.44
N THR A 146 17.08 -3.36 -3.73
CA THR A 146 17.03 -2.05 -4.41
C THR A 146 15.61 -1.86 -4.94
N PRO A 147 14.85 -0.81 -4.54
CA PRO A 147 15.29 0.46 -3.94
C PRO A 147 15.42 0.49 -2.41
N SER A 148 15.50 -0.66 -1.72
CA SER A 148 15.67 -0.84 -0.26
C SER A 148 14.53 -0.37 0.64
N VAL A 149 13.50 0.30 0.10
CA VAL A 149 12.32 0.72 0.84
C VAL A 149 11.28 -0.40 0.77
N ILE A 150 10.66 -0.76 1.90
CA ILE A 150 9.60 -1.77 1.93
C ILE A 150 8.24 -1.08 1.76
N VAL A 151 7.80 -0.33 2.78
CA VAL A 151 6.54 0.44 2.72
C VAL A 151 6.82 1.92 2.43
N PRO A 152 6.13 2.56 1.46
CA PRO A 152 6.29 3.98 1.16
C PRO A 152 5.89 4.92 2.30
N ASP A 153 6.58 6.06 2.41
CA ASP A 153 6.37 7.07 3.47
C ASP A 153 4.92 7.56 3.55
N TYR A 154 4.26 7.78 2.42
CA TYR A 154 2.89 8.28 2.42
C TYR A 154 1.89 7.26 3.00
N VAL A 155 2.14 5.95 2.85
CA VAL A 155 1.34 4.89 3.49
C VAL A 155 1.63 4.83 4.98
N LEU A 156 2.91 4.90 5.36
CA LEU A 156 3.34 4.93 6.76
C LEU A 156 2.73 6.09 7.55
N GLN A 157 2.58 7.26 6.92
CA GLN A 157 1.92 8.42 7.53
C GLN A 157 0.45 8.11 7.89
N TYR A 158 -0.32 7.48 6.98
CA TYR A 158 -1.70 7.09 7.28
C TYR A 158 -1.79 6.03 8.37
N ILE A 159 -0.89 5.04 8.36
CA ILE A 159 -0.80 4.02 9.43
C ILE A 159 -0.52 4.67 10.78
N GLN A 160 0.50 5.53 10.85
CA GLN A 160 0.86 6.24 12.08
C GLN A 160 -0.33 7.05 12.61
N GLN A 161 -0.97 7.86 11.76
CA GLN A 161 -2.11 8.67 12.19
C GLN A 161 -3.31 7.80 12.60
N GLY A 162 -3.52 6.65 11.95
CA GLY A 162 -4.55 5.69 12.32
C GLY A 162 -4.31 5.07 13.70
N ILE A 163 -3.08 4.66 13.98
CA ILE A 163 -2.68 4.10 15.28
C ILE A 163 -2.77 5.15 16.40
N ILE A 164 -2.30 6.37 16.14
CA ILE A 164 -2.47 7.49 17.08
C ILE A 164 -3.95 7.72 17.38
N ALA A 165 -4.80 7.81 16.36
CA ALA A 165 -6.24 7.97 16.54
C ALA A 165 -6.84 6.84 17.38
N PHE A 166 -6.42 5.59 17.17
CA PHE A 166 -6.85 4.45 17.98
C PHE A 166 -6.44 4.59 19.45
N ASN A 167 -5.18 4.94 19.72
CA ASN A 167 -4.66 5.14 21.08
C ASN A 167 -5.40 6.26 21.84
N TYR A 168 -5.90 7.28 21.14
CA TYR A 168 -6.76 8.33 21.69
C TYR A 168 -8.27 8.01 21.68
N ASN A 169 -8.65 6.73 21.52
CA ASN A 169 -10.03 6.23 21.47
C ASN A 169 -10.89 6.89 20.37
N ARG A 170 -10.27 7.26 19.24
CA ARG A 170 -10.94 7.76 18.04
C ARG A 170 -11.05 6.65 16.99
N ASN A 171 -11.71 5.56 17.37
CA ASN A 171 -11.80 4.30 16.60
C ASN A 171 -12.30 4.51 15.15
N ALA A 172 -13.33 5.35 14.97
CA ALA A 172 -13.84 5.71 13.65
C ALA A 172 -12.73 6.31 12.76
N ALA A 173 -12.00 7.30 13.26
CA ALA A 173 -10.91 7.94 12.52
C ALA A 173 -9.75 6.97 12.26
N ALA A 174 -9.43 6.11 13.23
CA ALA A 174 -8.43 5.06 13.08
C ALA A 174 -8.74 4.14 11.89
N LEU A 175 -9.96 3.58 11.85
CA LEU A 175 -10.38 2.69 10.76
C LEU A 175 -10.44 3.41 9.40
N ALA A 176 -10.81 4.70 9.37
CA ALA A 176 -10.70 5.52 8.16
C ALA A 176 -9.28 5.55 7.62
N LEU A 177 -8.33 5.93 8.47
CA LEU A 177 -6.94 6.16 8.09
C LEU A 177 -6.27 4.84 7.68
N MET A 178 -6.55 3.76 8.41
CA MET A 178 -6.09 2.42 8.04
C MET A 178 -6.69 1.96 6.71
N SER A 179 -7.97 2.25 6.44
CA SER A 179 -8.56 1.96 5.13
C SER A 179 -7.86 2.72 4.00
N ILE A 180 -7.48 3.99 4.22
CA ILE A 180 -6.75 4.82 3.26
C ILE A 180 -5.38 4.21 2.96
N ALA A 181 -4.65 3.79 3.99
CA ALA A 181 -3.39 3.08 3.84
C ALA A 181 -3.54 1.78 3.02
N LEU A 182 -4.60 1.00 3.28
CA LEU A 182 -4.88 -0.22 2.54
C LEU A 182 -5.17 0.05 1.05
N GLU A 183 -6.04 1.02 0.72
CA GLU A 183 -6.30 1.37 -0.68
C GLU A 183 -5.03 1.84 -1.40
N GLY A 184 -4.22 2.69 -0.75
CA GLY A 184 -2.94 3.13 -1.33
C GLY A 184 -2.03 1.96 -1.65
N THR A 185 -1.93 1.00 -0.72
CA THR A 185 -1.15 -0.23 -0.89
C THR A 185 -1.66 -1.09 -2.04
N LEU A 186 -2.98 -1.33 -2.11
CA LEU A 186 -3.57 -2.13 -3.19
C LEU A 186 -3.37 -1.45 -4.54
N LYS A 187 -3.50 -0.13 -4.62
CA LYS A 187 -3.23 0.63 -5.84
C LYS A 187 -1.78 0.50 -6.29
N ASP A 188 -0.83 0.73 -5.40
CA ASP A 188 0.60 0.60 -5.72
C ASP A 188 0.95 -0.78 -6.29
N ILE A 189 0.35 -1.83 -5.74
CA ILE A 189 0.62 -3.21 -6.15
C ILE A 189 -0.01 -3.52 -7.49
N LEU A 190 -1.27 -3.15 -7.67
CA LEU A 190 -2.00 -3.37 -8.91
C LEU A 190 -1.47 -2.50 -10.07
N ASP A 191 -0.90 -1.32 -9.76
CA ASP A 191 -0.22 -0.47 -10.74
C ASP A 191 1.26 -0.86 -10.96
N SER A 192 1.78 -1.85 -10.21
CA SER A 192 3.18 -2.25 -10.32
C SER A 192 3.48 -2.96 -11.65
N PRO A 193 4.66 -2.74 -12.26
CA PRO A 193 5.08 -3.49 -13.45
C PRO A 193 5.11 -5.01 -13.25
N ALA A 194 5.40 -5.47 -12.03
CA ALA A 194 5.43 -6.88 -11.68
C ALA A 194 4.05 -7.53 -11.84
N TYR A 195 2.99 -6.85 -11.39
CA TYR A 195 1.62 -7.28 -11.61
C TYR A 195 1.24 -7.21 -13.09
N PHE A 196 1.49 -6.08 -13.75
CA PHE A 196 1.16 -5.86 -15.16
C PHE A 196 1.73 -6.95 -16.07
N ASN A 197 3.00 -7.32 -15.85
CA ASN A 197 3.68 -8.34 -16.64
C ASN A 197 3.15 -9.76 -16.40
N ARG A 198 2.55 -10.04 -15.24
CA ARG A 198 2.15 -11.39 -14.83
C ARG A 198 0.68 -11.70 -15.11
N TYR A 199 -0.20 -10.71 -15.00
CA TYR A 199 -1.66 -10.92 -15.08
C TYR A 199 -2.34 -10.11 -16.19
N GLY A 200 -1.65 -9.15 -16.82
CA GLY A 200 -2.26 -8.20 -17.74
C GLY A 200 -3.26 -7.26 -17.04
N THR A 201 -3.87 -6.34 -17.78
CA THR A 201 -4.84 -5.39 -17.22
C THR A 201 -6.24 -6.00 -17.13
N PRO A 202 -6.86 -6.14 -15.95
CA PRO A 202 -8.28 -6.41 -15.87
C PRO A 202 -9.02 -5.08 -16.01
N THR A 203 -9.46 -4.72 -17.22
CA THR A 203 -10.64 -3.87 -17.45
C THR A 203 -10.96 -3.74 -18.94
N GLN A 204 -12.24 -3.52 -19.23
CA GLN A 204 -12.88 -3.60 -20.55
C GLN A 204 -12.11 -2.83 -21.62
N ALA A 205 -11.92 -3.48 -22.78
CA ALA A 205 -11.34 -2.86 -23.94
C ALA A 205 -12.18 -1.65 -24.37
N ASN A 206 -11.52 -0.54 -24.74
CA ASN A 206 -12.20 0.57 -25.40
C ASN A 206 -12.34 0.23 -26.87
N TYR A 207 -13.53 -0.25 -27.23
CA TYR A 207 -13.90 -0.53 -28.61
C TYR A 207 -14.06 0.75 -29.42
N GLU A 208 -13.82 0.65 -30.72
CA GLU A 208 -13.92 1.77 -31.66
C GLU A 208 -15.34 2.37 -31.70
N ILE A 209 -15.42 3.70 -31.61
CA ILE A 209 -16.68 4.42 -31.81
C ILE A 209 -16.93 4.50 -33.31
N LYS A 210 -18.03 3.88 -33.75
CA LYS A 210 -18.53 3.99 -35.13
C LYS A 210 -19.62 5.04 -35.22
N ASN A 211 -19.59 5.82 -36.29
CA ASN A 211 -20.64 6.79 -36.59
C ASN A 211 -21.87 6.08 -37.17
N MET A 212 -23.05 6.67 -37.00
CA MET A 212 -24.28 6.23 -37.65
C MET A 212 -25.05 7.45 -38.18
N ASN A 213 -25.67 7.29 -39.34
CA ASN A 213 -26.57 8.28 -39.93
C ASN A 213 -28.01 7.82 -39.68
N ILE A 214 -28.86 8.73 -39.21
CA ILE A 214 -30.27 8.44 -38.93
C ILE A 214 -31.12 9.24 -39.92
N PHE A 215 -31.86 8.53 -40.76
CA PHE A 215 -32.75 9.12 -41.75
C PHE A 215 -34.21 8.93 -41.33
N PRO A 216 -35.07 9.96 -41.50
CA PRO A 216 -36.49 9.79 -41.27
C PRO A 216 -37.12 8.92 -42.36
N GLU A 217 -38.04 8.04 -41.97
CA GLU A 217 -38.88 7.24 -42.86
C GLU A 217 -40.35 7.36 -42.45
N THR A 218 -41.27 6.95 -43.34
CA THR A 218 -42.72 7.11 -43.18
C THR A 218 -43.25 6.52 -41.86
N ASN A 219 -42.66 5.43 -41.38
CA ASN A 219 -43.08 4.73 -40.16
C ASN A 219 -41.98 4.68 -39.08
N GLY A 220 -40.97 5.55 -39.14
CA GLY A 220 -39.90 5.56 -38.14
C GLY A 220 -38.59 6.17 -38.66
N PHE A 221 -37.49 5.46 -38.42
CA PHE A 221 -36.16 5.90 -38.80
C PHE A 221 -35.37 4.74 -39.41
N ARG A 222 -34.55 5.06 -40.41
CA ARG A 222 -33.55 4.16 -40.98
C ARG A 222 -32.17 4.55 -40.45
N ILE A 223 -31.42 3.55 -39.99
CA ILE A 223 -30.04 3.74 -39.53
C ILE A 223 -29.09 3.19 -40.60
N GLU A 224 -28.10 4.00 -40.97
CA GLU A 224 -27.03 3.59 -41.87
C GLU A 224 -25.67 3.80 -41.22
N PHE A 225 -24.75 2.88 -41.49
CA PHE A 225 -23.38 2.97 -41.02
C PHE A 225 -22.48 3.42 -42.19
N PRO A 226 -21.85 4.61 -42.12
CA PRO A 226 -20.98 5.12 -43.17
C PRO A 226 -19.66 4.34 -43.29
N GLN A 227 -19.32 3.55 -42.27
CA GLN A 227 -18.13 2.70 -42.24
C GLN A 227 -18.54 1.22 -42.32
N PRO A 228 -17.74 0.37 -42.99
CA PRO A 228 -17.98 -1.07 -43.00
C PRO A 228 -17.89 -1.63 -41.57
N MET A 229 -18.89 -2.42 -41.20
CA MET A 229 -18.93 -3.14 -39.93
C MET A 229 -18.21 -4.49 -40.04
N PRO A 230 -17.73 -5.07 -38.92
CA PRO A 230 -17.04 -6.37 -38.92
C PRO A 230 -17.89 -7.47 -39.56
N THR A 231 -19.20 -7.46 -39.29
CA THR A 231 -20.16 -8.41 -39.88
C THR A 231 -21.08 -7.71 -40.89
N LEU A 232 -21.31 -8.34 -42.05
CA LEU A 232 -22.24 -7.82 -43.05
C LEU A 232 -23.67 -7.81 -42.52
N HIS A 233 -24.34 -6.66 -42.58
CA HIS A 233 -25.75 -6.51 -42.16
C HIS A 233 -26.71 -7.49 -42.85
N SER A 234 -26.39 -7.98 -44.05
CA SER A 234 -27.18 -8.98 -44.78
C SER A 234 -27.20 -10.36 -44.10
N LEU A 235 -26.27 -10.62 -43.18
CA LEU A 235 -26.18 -11.87 -42.41
C LEU A 235 -26.98 -11.82 -41.10
N TYR A 236 -27.50 -10.66 -40.71
CA TYR A 236 -28.25 -10.45 -39.46
C TYR A 236 -29.57 -11.24 -39.42
N LEU A 237 -30.13 -11.61 -40.58
CA LEU A 237 -31.32 -12.45 -40.68
C LEU A 237 -31.06 -13.64 -41.62
N PRO A 238 -30.54 -14.76 -41.13
CA PRO A 238 -30.39 -15.96 -41.92
C PRO A 238 -31.51 -16.96 -41.60
N ASN A 239 -32.38 -17.17 -42.58
CA ASN A 239 -33.21 -18.37 -42.88
C ASN A 239 -34.69 -18.07 -43.11
N ASN A 240 -35.24 -18.71 -44.16
CA ASN A 240 -36.68 -18.76 -44.43
C ASN A 240 -37.42 -19.27 -43.19
N GLY A 241 -38.27 -18.42 -42.60
CA GLY A 241 -39.08 -18.73 -41.42
C GLY A 241 -38.58 -18.13 -40.10
N GLY A 242 -37.44 -17.44 -40.08
CA GLY A 242 -36.98 -16.68 -38.92
C GLY A 242 -37.80 -15.41 -38.65
N PRO A 243 -37.78 -14.86 -37.43
CA PRO A 243 -38.43 -13.58 -37.12
C PRO A 243 -37.86 -12.46 -37.99
N THR A 244 -38.72 -11.62 -38.56
CA THR A 244 -38.34 -10.52 -39.48
C THR A 244 -37.69 -9.33 -38.78
N HIS A 245 -37.68 -9.32 -37.44
CA HIS A 245 -37.12 -8.26 -36.61
C HIS A 245 -36.69 -8.83 -35.25
N HIS A 246 -35.78 -8.12 -34.58
CA HIS A 246 -35.41 -8.37 -33.19
C HIS A 246 -35.79 -7.14 -32.37
N THR A 247 -36.36 -7.36 -31.18
CA THR A 247 -36.80 -6.27 -30.30
C THR A 247 -35.78 -6.07 -29.19
N VAL A 248 -35.13 -4.92 -29.18
CA VAL A 248 -34.20 -4.51 -28.12
C VAL A 248 -34.83 -3.49 -27.18
N ARG A 249 -34.34 -3.45 -25.93
CA ARG A 249 -34.82 -2.49 -24.93
C ARG A 249 -33.89 -1.29 -24.83
N VAL A 250 -34.44 -0.10 -24.98
CA VAL A 250 -33.66 1.15 -24.99
C VAL A 250 -33.99 2.00 -23.76
N LYS A 251 -32.97 2.46 -23.03
CA LYS A 251 -33.09 3.30 -21.84
C LYS A 251 -32.24 4.57 -21.98
N ARG A 252 -32.82 5.72 -21.63
CA ARG A 252 -32.06 6.97 -21.49
C ARG A 252 -31.33 7.00 -20.14
N LEU A 253 -30.05 7.33 -20.16
CA LEU A 253 -29.22 7.56 -18.98
C LEU A 253 -28.66 8.99 -19.02
N ILE A 254 -28.50 9.64 -17.86
CA ILE A 254 -27.82 10.93 -17.77
C ILE A 254 -26.58 10.73 -16.91
N LYS A 255 -25.39 10.88 -17.49
CA LYS A 255 -24.11 10.78 -16.77
C LYS A 255 -23.40 12.13 -16.85
N ARG A 256 -23.16 12.75 -15.69
CA ARG A 256 -22.49 14.06 -15.58
C ARG A 256 -23.12 15.16 -16.46
N GLY A 257 -24.45 15.19 -16.51
CA GLY A 257 -25.22 16.14 -17.33
C GLY A 257 -25.28 15.81 -18.83
N ILE A 258 -24.56 14.80 -19.29
CA ILE A 258 -24.58 14.37 -20.69
C ILE A 258 -25.57 13.21 -20.85
N PRO A 259 -26.54 13.29 -21.78
CA PRO A 259 -27.46 12.20 -22.05
C PRO A 259 -26.79 11.09 -22.86
N PHE A 260 -27.07 9.85 -22.48
CA PHE A 260 -26.66 8.62 -23.15
C PHE A 260 -27.89 7.75 -23.43
N ILE A 261 -27.79 6.91 -24.45
CA ILE A 261 -28.78 5.86 -24.74
C ILE A 261 -28.10 4.51 -24.50
N GLU A 262 -28.67 3.71 -23.61
CA GLU A 262 -28.27 2.33 -23.36
C GLU A 262 -29.24 1.41 -24.10
N ILE A 263 -28.70 0.51 -24.93
CA ILE A 263 -29.46 -0.56 -25.57
C ILE A 263 -29.15 -1.85 -24.81
N ARG A 264 -30.18 -2.59 -24.40
CA ARG A 264 -30.09 -3.84 -23.63
C ARG A 264 -30.51 -5.02 -24.49
N ASP A 265 -30.02 -6.19 -24.13
CA ASP A 265 -30.30 -7.46 -24.82
C ASP A 265 -29.87 -7.38 -26.30
N VAL A 266 -28.61 -7.03 -26.56
CA VAL A 266 -28.08 -6.69 -27.89
C VAL A 266 -27.17 -7.74 -28.51
N ASN A 267 -27.03 -8.93 -27.91
CA ASN A 267 -26.03 -9.92 -28.32
C ASN A 267 -26.17 -10.29 -29.81
N GLU A 268 -27.39 -10.27 -30.32
CA GLU A 268 -27.74 -10.61 -31.69
C GLU A 268 -27.41 -9.48 -32.69
N ILE A 269 -27.36 -8.23 -32.24
CA ILE A 269 -27.04 -7.05 -33.09
C ILE A 269 -25.63 -6.50 -32.87
N LEU A 270 -24.94 -6.95 -31.81
CA LEU A 270 -23.69 -6.36 -31.33
C LEU A 270 -22.61 -6.34 -32.44
N ASP A 271 -22.40 -7.48 -33.09
CA ASP A 271 -21.37 -7.65 -34.12
C ASP A 271 -21.71 -6.97 -35.46
N PHE A 272 -22.94 -6.48 -35.60
CA PHE A 272 -23.44 -5.76 -36.77
C PHE A 272 -23.45 -4.24 -36.55
N TRP A 273 -23.61 -3.78 -35.31
CA TRP A 273 -23.79 -2.36 -34.95
C TRP A 273 -22.57 -1.77 -34.22
N SER A 274 -21.58 -2.60 -33.88
CA SER A 274 -20.36 -2.18 -33.19
C SER A 274 -19.11 -2.85 -33.77
N SER A 275 -17.95 -2.30 -33.43
CA SER A 275 -16.64 -2.81 -33.82
C SER A 275 -16.02 -3.58 -32.66
N ASP A 276 -15.44 -4.74 -32.94
CA ASP A 276 -14.60 -5.49 -31.99
C ASP A 276 -13.16 -4.95 -31.93
N THR A 277 -12.83 -3.96 -32.77
CA THR A 277 -11.51 -3.33 -32.82
C THR A 277 -11.26 -2.48 -31.58
N VAL A 278 -10.18 -2.77 -30.86
CA VAL A 278 -9.75 -2.05 -29.67
C VAL A 278 -8.92 -0.83 -30.07
N VAL A 279 -9.39 0.37 -29.74
CA VAL A 279 -8.72 1.64 -30.10
C VAL A 279 -7.65 2.05 -29.09
N ASN A 280 -7.88 1.77 -27.80
CA ASN A 280 -6.89 2.01 -26.75
C ASN A 280 -6.70 0.74 -25.93
N PRO A 281 -5.46 0.29 -25.69
CA PRO A 281 -5.21 -0.78 -24.74
C PRO A 281 -5.76 -0.40 -23.36
N SER A 282 -6.34 -1.38 -22.68
CA SER A 282 -6.99 -1.18 -21.38
C SER A 282 -6.05 -0.53 -20.37
N VAL A 283 -6.45 0.61 -19.83
CA VAL A 283 -5.79 1.24 -18.68
C VAL A 283 -6.61 0.91 -17.45
N MET A 284 -5.98 0.25 -16.48
CA MET A 284 -6.61 -0.10 -15.20
C MET A 284 -7.17 1.15 -14.54
N ARG A 285 -8.46 1.16 -14.22
CA ARG A 285 -9.08 2.24 -13.41
C ARG A 285 -9.49 1.69 -12.05
N ILE A 286 -8.59 1.82 -11.08
CA ILE A 286 -8.87 1.47 -9.68
C ILE A 286 -9.62 2.64 -9.02
N ASN A 287 -10.94 2.65 -9.15
CA ASN A 287 -11.80 3.67 -8.56
C ASN A 287 -12.29 3.25 -7.18
N GLY A 288 -11.53 3.61 -6.14
CA GLY A 288 -11.89 3.45 -4.72
C GLY A 288 -11.61 2.06 -4.14
N LEU A 289 -11.66 1.99 -2.81
CA LEU A 289 -11.27 0.81 -2.02
C LEU A 289 -12.04 -0.45 -2.39
N GLY A 290 -13.37 -0.39 -2.56
CA GLY A 290 -14.16 -1.59 -2.89
C GLY A 290 -13.72 -2.24 -4.20
N THR A 291 -13.50 -1.42 -5.24
CA THR A 291 -12.94 -1.89 -6.51
C THR A 291 -11.53 -2.46 -6.35
N ALA A 292 -10.70 -1.83 -5.51
CA ALA A 292 -9.33 -2.29 -5.27
C ALA A 292 -9.31 -3.67 -4.58
N ILE A 293 -10.17 -3.87 -3.55
CA ILE A 293 -10.31 -5.15 -2.84
C ILE A 293 -10.84 -6.23 -3.79
N ASP A 294 -11.90 -5.94 -4.55
CA ASP A 294 -12.49 -6.89 -5.49
C ASP A 294 -11.50 -7.35 -6.55
N ILE A 295 -10.72 -6.43 -7.12
CA ILE A 295 -9.66 -6.79 -8.05
C ILE A 295 -8.57 -7.60 -7.34
N ALA A 296 -8.09 -7.14 -6.19
CA ALA A 296 -7.01 -7.81 -5.45
C ALA A 296 -7.38 -9.25 -5.05
N ARG A 297 -8.63 -9.48 -4.65
CA ARG A 297 -9.11 -10.79 -4.16
C ARG A 297 -9.60 -11.69 -5.29
N ASN A 298 -10.48 -11.20 -6.14
CA ASN A 298 -11.23 -12.04 -7.08
C ASN A 298 -10.56 -12.15 -8.46
N HIS A 299 -9.79 -11.14 -8.87
CA HIS A 299 -9.18 -11.09 -10.20
C HIS A 299 -7.67 -11.38 -10.14
N ALA A 300 -6.94 -10.60 -9.35
CA ALA A 300 -5.49 -10.68 -9.17
C ALA A 300 -5.08 -11.82 -8.24
N ARG A 301 -5.95 -12.21 -7.29
CA ARG A 301 -5.69 -13.23 -6.24
C ARG A 301 -4.42 -12.96 -5.42
N ILE A 302 -4.03 -11.70 -5.31
CA ILE A 302 -2.92 -11.23 -4.47
C ILE A 302 -3.33 -11.10 -3.00
N LEU A 303 -4.64 -11.02 -2.74
CA LEU A 303 -5.24 -10.91 -1.41
C LEU A 303 -6.06 -12.17 -1.11
N SER A 304 -5.62 -12.94 -0.11
CA SER A 304 -6.34 -14.13 0.37
C SER A 304 -7.06 -13.88 1.70
N PRO A 305 -8.00 -14.75 2.13
CA PRO A 305 -8.61 -14.68 3.46
C PRO A 305 -7.62 -14.76 4.62
N VAL A 306 -6.42 -15.32 4.40
CA VAL A 306 -5.33 -15.36 5.39
C VAL A 306 -4.64 -14.00 5.49
N ASP A 307 -4.54 -13.26 4.39
CA ASP A 307 -3.92 -11.93 4.37
C ASP A 307 -4.87 -10.86 4.95
N LEU A 308 -6.16 -10.92 4.60
CA LEU A 308 -7.23 -10.07 5.13
C LEU A 308 -8.52 -10.91 5.23
N PRO A 309 -9.12 -11.06 6.43
CA PRO A 309 -10.39 -11.76 6.61
C PRO A 309 -11.53 -11.21 5.73
N LEU A 310 -12.44 -12.09 5.29
CA LEU A 310 -13.49 -11.74 4.33
C LEU A 310 -14.55 -10.80 4.92
N ASP A 311 -14.85 -10.93 6.20
CA ASP A 311 -15.84 -10.13 6.91
C ASP A 311 -15.39 -8.66 7.08
N LEU A 312 -14.08 -8.41 7.12
CA LEU A 312 -13.53 -7.06 7.15
C LEU A 312 -13.75 -6.27 5.86
N ASP A 313 -13.93 -6.92 4.71
CA ASP A 313 -14.09 -6.23 3.41
C ASP A 313 -15.33 -5.29 3.45
N GLU A 314 -16.45 -5.77 3.99
CA GLU A 314 -17.70 -4.97 4.11
C GLU A 314 -17.54 -3.84 5.12
N ILE A 315 -16.88 -4.12 6.26
CA ILE A 315 -16.66 -3.15 7.34
C ILE A 315 -15.80 -2.00 6.84
N ILE A 316 -14.62 -2.28 6.28
CA ILE A 316 -13.66 -1.26 5.86
C ILE A 316 -14.26 -0.40 4.73
N GLN A 317 -14.99 -1.01 3.79
CA GLN A 317 -15.70 -0.28 2.73
C GLN A 317 -16.82 0.61 3.27
N SER A 318 -17.64 0.09 4.19
CA SER A 318 -18.74 0.84 4.81
C SER A 318 -18.20 2.04 5.58
N ILE A 319 -17.13 1.84 6.35
CA ILE A 319 -16.42 2.89 7.09
C ILE A 319 -15.89 3.95 6.12
N ARG A 320 -15.13 3.56 5.10
CA ARG A 320 -14.53 4.54 4.18
C ARG A 320 -15.55 5.37 3.41
N ASN A 321 -16.59 4.73 2.91
CA ASN A 321 -17.62 5.41 2.11
C ASN A 321 -18.50 6.34 2.96
N LYS A 322 -18.60 6.09 4.27
CA LYS A 322 -19.59 6.73 5.14
C LYS A 322 -19.01 7.61 6.23
N LEU A 323 -17.71 7.50 6.52
CA LEU A 323 -17.02 8.41 7.45
C LEU A 323 -16.92 9.84 6.93
N ILE A 324 -16.91 10.03 5.61
CA ILE A 324 -16.99 11.36 4.98
C ILE A 324 -18.31 12.06 5.36
N HIS A 325 -19.33 11.29 5.77
CA HIS A 325 -20.67 11.75 6.15
C HIS A 325 -21.16 11.07 7.43
N LEU A 326 -20.34 11.04 8.49
CA LEU A 326 -20.69 10.51 9.83
C LEU A 326 -22.04 11.08 10.31
N SER A 327 -23.12 10.40 9.94
CA SER A 327 -24.49 10.73 10.28
C SER A 327 -25.08 9.56 11.03
N GLY A 328 -26.05 9.80 11.92
CA GLY A 328 -26.67 8.73 12.71
C GLY A 328 -27.24 7.60 11.85
N VAL A 329 -27.70 7.91 10.63
CA VAL A 329 -28.19 6.92 9.65
C VAL A 329 -27.08 5.97 9.18
N ASN A 330 -25.85 6.48 9.00
CA ASN A 330 -24.72 5.66 8.58
C ASN A 330 -24.21 4.75 9.71
N LEU A 331 -24.30 5.19 10.96
CA LEU A 331 -23.89 4.40 12.13
C LEU A 331 -24.86 3.24 12.43
N ALA A 332 -26.15 3.42 12.12
CA ALA A 332 -27.18 2.40 12.31
C ALA A 332 -27.18 1.30 11.24
N GLN A 333 -26.32 1.39 10.21
CA GLN A 333 -26.22 0.35 9.18
C GLN A 333 -25.72 -0.96 9.79
N GLN A 334 -26.33 -2.07 9.38
CA GLN A 334 -25.83 -3.40 9.71
C GLN A 334 -24.65 -3.79 8.82
N VAL A 335 -23.64 -4.39 9.43
CA VAL A 335 -22.49 -5.01 8.80
C VAL A 335 -22.37 -6.45 9.27
N THR A 336 -21.91 -7.33 8.39
CA THR A 336 -21.72 -8.74 8.73
C THR A 336 -20.35 -8.95 9.36
N THR A 337 -20.31 -9.66 10.47
CA THR A 337 -19.07 -10.14 11.11
C THR A 337 -19.13 -11.64 11.28
N ASP A 338 -18.00 -12.28 11.60
CA ASP A 338 -17.98 -13.70 11.95
C ASP A 338 -18.93 -14.06 13.11
N ALA A 339 -19.23 -13.10 13.99
CA ALA A 339 -20.18 -13.26 15.10
C ALA A 339 -21.66 -12.97 14.72
N GLY A 340 -21.93 -12.62 13.47
CA GLY A 340 -23.25 -12.25 12.96
C GLY A 340 -23.39 -10.78 12.57
N LEU A 341 -24.63 -10.34 12.35
CA LEU A 341 -24.99 -8.96 12.00
C LEU A 341 -24.92 -8.05 13.21
N ILE A 342 -24.13 -6.98 13.12
CA ILE A 342 -24.06 -5.91 14.13
C ILE A 342 -24.15 -4.55 13.46
N THR A 343 -24.44 -3.50 14.23
CA THR A 343 -24.40 -2.14 13.67
C THR A 343 -22.96 -1.66 13.53
N LEU A 344 -22.73 -0.73 12.60
CA LEU A 344 -21.44 -0.09 12.47
C LEU A 344 -21.05 0.68 13.74
N GLU A 345 -22.04 1.25 14.45
CA GLU A 345 -21.84 1.90 15.74
C GLU A 345 -21.29 0.93 16.80
N ASP A 346 -21.88 -0.26 16.92
CA ASP A 346 -21.46 -1.29 17.87
C ASP A 346 -20.04 -1.77 17.54
N PHE A 347 -19.72 -1.94 16.25
CA PHE A 347 -18.39 -2.30 15.81
C PHE A 347 -17.35 -1.25 16.23
N ILE A 348 -17.61 0.03 15.97
CA ILE A 348 -16.68 1.13 16.27
C ILE A 348 -16.48 1.31 17.78
N LYS A 349 -17.50 0.99 18.59
CA LYS A 349 -17.43 1.05 20.06
C LYS A 349 -16.62 -0.11 20.66
N ASP A 350 -16.59 -1.25 20.00
CA ASP A 350 -15.83 -2.42 20.42
C ASP A 350 -14.34 -2.23 20.11
N LYS A 351 -13.55 -1.95 21.16
CA LYS A 351 -12.11 -1.67 21.01
C LYS A 351 -11.32 -2.88 20.53
N ASN A 352 -11.74 -4.11 20.88
CA ASN A 352 -11.09 -5.34 20.45
C ASN A 352 -11.27 -5.56 18.94
N LYS A 353 -12.50 -5.42 18.45
CA LYS A 353 -12.77 -5.54 16.99
C LYS A 353 -12.02 -4.48 16.18
N VAL A 354 -11.95 -3.26 16.70
CA VAL A 354 -11.19 -2.18 16.06
C VAL A 354 -9.70 -2.49 16.07
N SER A 355 -9.12 -2.95 17.19
CA SER A 355 -7.70 -3.32 17.24
C SER A 355 -7.37 -4.47 16.29
N ASP A 356 -8.22 -5.50 16.23
CA ASP A 356 -8.03 -6.64 15.33
C ASP A 356 -8.01 -6.16 13.88
N THR A 357 -8.94 -5.27 13.52
CA THR A 357 -8.98 -4.69 12.16
C THR A 357 -7.74 -3.86 11.85
N VAL A 358 -7.30 -3.01 12.78
CA VAL A 358 -6.08 -2.19 12.62
C VAL A 358 -4.85 -3.10 12.47
N PHE A 359 -4.77 -4.15 13.29
CA PHE A 359 -3.69 -5.13 13.24
C PHE A 359 -3.68 -5.90 11.91
N SER A 360 -4.81 -6.48 11.52
CA SER A 360 -4.96 -7.22 10.26
C SER A 360 -4.57 -6.36 9.06
N ILE A 361 -5.08 -5.11 8.97
CA ILE A 361 -4.71 -4.21 7.87
C ILE A 361 -3.20 -3.93 7.87
N GLY A 362 -2.60 -3.70 9.03
CA GLY A 362 -1.16 -3.49 9.16
C GLY A 362 -0.34 -4.67 8.63
N GLU A 363 -0.70 -5.88 9.04
CA GLU A 363 -0.07 -7.11 8.55
C GLU A 363 -0.28 -7.31 7.04
N THR A 364 -1.51 -7.09 6.54
CA THR A 364 -1.81 -7.16 5.11
C THR A 364 -0.88 -6.24 4.33
N ILE A 365 -0.76 -4.97 4.73
CA ILE A 365 0.08 -3.98 4.05
C ILE A 365 1.55 -4.43 4.03
N ASN A 366 2.06 -4.87 5.18
CA ASN A 366 3.46 -5.30 5.30
C ASN A 366 3.75 -6.53 4.42
N ASN A 367 2.85 -7.52 4.42
CA ASN A 367 2.96 -8.73 3.62
C ASN A 367 2.93 -8.42 2.13
N LEU A 368 2.00 -7.56 1.71
CA LEU A 368 1.79 -7.18 0.33
C LEU A 368 2.99 -6.42 -0.26
N TYR A 369 3.54 -5.43 0.46
CA TYR A 369 4.78 -4.76 0.02
C TYR A 369 5.98 -5.69 0.05
N THR A 370 6.06 -6.62 1.01
CA THR A 370 7.13 -7.62 1.05
C THR A 370 7.06 -8.56 -0.16
N LYS A 371 5.85 -9.02 -0.56
CA LYS A 371 5.64 -9.82 -1.78
C LYS A 371 6.02 -9.03 -3.03
N LEU A 372 5.62 -7.76 -3.12
CA LEU A 372 6.00 -6.86 -4.22
C LEU A 372 7.52 -6.76 -4.35
N MET A 373 8.20 -6.52 -3.22
CA MET A 373 9.66 -6.36 -3.20
C MET A 373 10.42 -7.66 -3.54
N ASN A 374 9.88 -8.81 -3.16
CA ASN A 374 10.47 -10.11 -3.49
C ASN A 374 10.13 -10.60 -4.90
N GLY A 375 9.28 -9.88 -5.64
CA GLY A 375 8.78 -10.33 -6.95
C GLY A 375 7.90 -11.58 -6.86
N THR A 376 7.28 -11.83 -5.70
CA THR A 376 6.47 -13.04 -5.44
C THR A 376 4.97 -12.78 -5.48
N LEU A 377 4.55 -11.59 -5.95
CA LEU A 377 3.13 -11.22 -6.13
C LEU A 377 2.35 -12.16 -7.04
#